data_AF-A0A178ANJ0-F1
#
_entry.id   AF-A0A178ANJ0-F1
#
_cell.length_a   1.000
_cell.length_b   1.000
_cell.length_c   1.000
_cell.angle_alpha   90.00
_cell.angle_beta   90.00
_cell.angle_gamma   90.00
#
_symmetry.space_group_name_H-M   'P 1'
#
loop_
_entity.id
_entity.type
_entity.pdbx_description
1 polymer ?
#
loop_
_entity_poly.entity_id
_entity_poly.type
_entity_poly.pdbx_seq_one_letter_code
_entity_poly.pdbx_strand_id
1 'polypeptide(L)'
;MTNRFELRKQNILAQLGAPDGEYHDLSPKGSVDEPIRELINEINRLTGLVTTSSCSGRISVFLEGRKTNSADVNDESGDPRAGPGGKGGGGAWLYISHASIETPQANEPAALSARFGLAESTSHDSKAPGVDSRYIHLKFEPMILHILTASITNAQLALTAALSAGLRESGAVGLGAAKNGETSPMVAVRSTGYSFDSIIGYQNEHGENVLLVDERYLETLVALANDRFRINAERIARFRKALMDAFRPCAVVGGSKNLDWEDAEVRKQRKREEGLARQKALQVEQPRSDSSVQADQLGECSVDDLFQ
;
A
#
# COMPACT_ATOMS: atom_id res chain seq x y z
N MET A 1 -33.31 17.03 5.81
CA MET A 1 -32.69 17.66 4.63
C MET A 1 -31.55 16.76 4.17
N THR A 2 -31.62 16.21 2.97
CA THR A 2 -30.56 15.35 2.41
C THR A 2 -29.33 16.22 2.17
N ASN A 3 -28.24 15.97 2.89
CA ASN A 3 -26.99 16.68 2.70
C ASN A 3 -26.44 16.40 1.27
N ARG A 4 -25.74 17.35 0.66
CA ARG A 4 -25.09 17.21 -0.65
C ARG A 4 -24.24 15.95 -0.77
N PHE A 5 -23.55 15.55 0.30
CA PHE A 5 -22.81 14.29 0.33
C PHE A 5 -23.74 13.09 0.09
N GLU A 6 -24.88 13.03 0.78
CA GLU A 6 -25.84 11.93 0.64
C GLU A 6 -26.41 11.85 -0.77
N LEU A 7 -26.70 12.99 -1.41
CA LEU A 7 -27.11 13.02 -2.81
C LEU A 7 -26.01 12.46 -3.74
N ARG A 8 -24.76 12.84 -3.49
CA ARG A 8 -23.61 12.37 -4.28
C ARG A 8 -23.37 10.88 -4.07
N LYS A 9 -23.50 10.41 -2.82
CA LYS A 9 -23.44 8.99 -2.46
C LYS A 9 -24.53 8.19 -3.17
N GLN A 10 -25.79 8.65 -3.14
CA GLN A 10 -26.90 8.01 -3.85
C GLN A 10 -26.62 7.88 -5.35
N ASN A 11 -26.12 8.95 -5.99
CA ASN A 11 -25.77 8.91 -7.42
C ASN A 11 -24.65 7.90 -7.71
N ILE A 12 -23.59 7.86 -6.88
CA ILE A 12 -22.48 6.91 -7.07
C ILE A 12 -22.95 5.46 -6.85
N LEU A 13 -23.79 5.22 -5.84
CA LEU A 13 -24.33 3.88 -5.58
C LEU A 13 -25.29 3.42 -6.69
N ALA A 14 -26.07 4.34 -7.27
CA ALA A 14 -26.91 4.03 -8.42
C ALA A 14 -26.06 3.63 -9.64
N GLN A 15 -24.92 4.29 -9.86
CA GLN A 15 -23.97 3.90 -10.91
C GLN A 15 -23.35 2.53 -10.63
N LEU A 16 -22.88 2.28 -9.41
CA LEU A 16 -22.27 1.01 -9.01
C LEU A 16 -23.25 -0.17 -9.02
N GLY A 17 -24.55 0.10 -8.85
CA GLY A 17 -25.61 -0.91 -8.85
C GLY A 17 -26.24 -1.16 -10.22
N ALA A 18 -25.80 -0.45 -11.28
CA ALA A 18 -26.26 -0.70 -12.63
C ALA A 18 -25.76 -2.09 -13.11
N PRO A 19 -26.55 -2.82 -13.92
CA PRO A 19 -26.16 -4.15 -14.40
C PRO A 19 -24.80 -4.15 -15.11
N ASP A 20 -24.07 -5.26 -15.00
CA ASP A 20 -22.80 -5.51 -15.70
C ASP A 20 -22.99 -5.32 -17.22
N GLY A 21 -22.69 -4.12 -17.73
CA GLY A 21 -22.98 -3.70 -19.10
C GLY A 21 -23.20 -2.19 -19.27
N GLU A 22 -23.72 -1.51 -18.25
CA GLU A 22 -23.90 -0.03 -18.25
C GLU A 22 -22.94 0.71 -17.30
N TYR A 23 -22.35 0.00 -16.33
CA TYR A 23 -21.29 0.54 -15.50
C TYR A 23 -19.94 0.39 -16.20
N HIS A 24 -19.32 1.52 -16.55
CA HIS A 24 -17.93 1.55 -17.02
C HIS A 24 -17.03 1.98 -15.86
N ASP A 25 -16.57 1.02 -15.07
CA ASP A 25 -15.35 1.24 -14.30
C ASP A 25 -14.22 1.63 -15.28
N LEU A 26 -13.36 2.58 -14.90
CA LEU A 26 -12.17 2.94 -15.67
C LEU A 26 -11.12 1.80 -15.67
N SER A 27 -11.34 0.79 -14.82
CA SER A 27 -10.67 -0.51 -14.89
C SER A 27 -11.07 -1.27 -16.17
N PRO A 28 -10.14 -1.96 -16.86
CA PRO A 28 -10.42 -2.72 -18.08
C PRO A 28 -11.57 -3.73 -17.98
N LYS A 29 -11.96 -4.14 -16.77
CA LYS A 29 -13.02 -5.11 -16.51
C LYS A 29 -14.44 -4.53 -16.52
N GLY A 30 -14.62 -3.24 -16.27
CA GLY A 30 -15.95 -2.64 -16.18
C GLY A 30 -16.82 -3.09 -14.98
N SER A 31 -16.29 -3.92 -14.07
CA SER A 31 -17.03 -4.47 -12.92
C SER A 31 -16.18 -4.46 -11.66
N VAL A 32 -16.82 -4.38 -10.48
CA VAL A 32 -16.14 -4.54 -9.19
C VAL A 32 -15.54 -5.94 -9.05
N ASP A 33 -14.24 -5.99 -8.77
CA ASP A 33 -13.49 -7.22 -8.56
C ASP A 33 -14.05 -8.05 -7.38
N GLU A 34 -14.29 -9.34 -7.63
CA GLU A 34 -14.85 -10.28 -6.64
C GLU A 34 -14.10 -10.28 -5.28
N PRO A 35 -12.76 -10.29 -5.22
CA PRO A 35 -12.03 -10.35 -3.94
C PRO A 35 -12.26 -9.17 -3.00
N ILE A 36 -12.72 -8.01 -3.49
CA ILE A 36 -12.98 -6.82 -2.68
C ILE A 36 -14.44 -6.38 -2.67
N ARG A 37 -15.32 -7.15 -3.32
CA ARG A 37 -16.76 -6.85 -3.43
C ARG A 37 -17.41 -6.73 -2.05
N GLU A 38 -17.10 -7.63 -1.14
CA GLU A 38 -17.61 -7.59 0.23
C GLU A 38 -17.14 -6.32 0.97
N LEU A 39 -15.86 -5.98 0.89
CA LEU A 39 -15.30 -4.75 1.47
C LEU A 39 -16.00 -3.49 0.94
N ILE A 40 -16.19 -3.42 -0.38
CA ILE A 40 -16.85 -2.27 -1.03
C ILE A 40 -18.29 -2.13 -0.53
N ASN A 41 -19.02 -3.24 -0.47
CA ASN A 41 -20.40 -3.26 0.03
C ASN A 41 -20.49 -2.80 1.49
N GLU A 42 -19.55 -3.21 2.34
CA GLU A 42 -19.49 -2.78 3.74
C GLU A 42 -19.19 -1.28 3.86
N ILE A 43 -18.18 -0.77 3.14
CA ILE A 43 -17.84 0.66 3.14
C ILE A 43 -19.03 1.49 2.70
N ASN A 44 -19.73 1.06 1.66
CA ASN A 44 -20.87 1.79 1.11
C ASN A 44 -22.09 1.79 2.04
N ARG A 45 -22.19 0.85 2.99
CA ARG A 45 -23.21 0.88 4.05
C ARG A 45 -22.88 1.87 5.19
N LEU A 46 -21.61 2.24 5.36
CA LEU A 46 -21.22 3.18 6.42
C LEU A 46 -21.70 4.61 6.10
N THR A 47 -22.27 5.28 7.11
CA THR A 47 -22.67 6.68 6.98
C THR A 47 -21.44 7.55 6.74
N GLY A 48 -21.52 8.43 5.75
CA GLY A 48 -20.46 9.39 5.48
C GLY A 48 -19.25 8.88 4.70
N LEU A 49 -19.34 7.68 4.10
CA LEU A 49 -18.37 7.10 3.17
C LEU A 49 -19.08 6.60 1.90
N VAL A 50 -18.40 6.67 0.75
CA VAL A 50 -18.79 5.99 -0.49
C VAL A 50 -17.56 5.71 -1.35
N THR A 51 -17.46 4.51 -1.92
CA THR A 51 -16.37 4.14 -2.85
C THR A 51 -16.62 4.71 -4.24
N THR A 52 -15.61 5.26 -4.91
CA THR A 52 -15.75 5.84 -6.26
C THR A 52 -15.03 5.06 -7.35
N SER A 53 -13.97 4.33 -7.00
CA SER A 53 -13.24 3.43 -7.91
C SER A 53 -12.38 2.47 -7.10
N SER A 54 -12.12 1.29 -7.64
CA SER A 54 -11.42 0.21 -6.93
C SER A 54 -10.73 -0.76 -7.88
N CYS A 55 -9.64 -1.37 -7.43
CA CYS A 55 -9.01 -2.54 -8.04
C CYS A 55 -8.48 -3.43 -6.92
N SER A 56 -8.76 -4.73 -6.96
CA SER A 56 -8.33 -5.68 -5.91
C SER A 56 -6.83 -5.93 -5.89
N GLY A 57 -6.13 -5.48 -6.93
CA GLY A 57 -4.77 -5.85 -7.26
C GLY A 57 -4.74 -6.75 -8.48
N ARG A 58 -3.69 -6.63 -9.28
CA ARG A 58 -3.56 -7.32 -10.57
C ARG A 58 -2.12 -7.66 -10.89
N ILE A 59 -1.97 -8.73 -11.67
CA ILE A 59 -0.79 -9.02 -12.45
C ILE A 59 -1.13 -8.78 -13.92
N SER A 60 -0.20 -8.20 -14.65
CA SER A 60 -0.41 -7.87 -16.05
C SER A 60 0.87 -7.96 -16.87
N VAL A 61 0.71 -8.38 -18.11
CA VAL A 61 1.72 -8.28 -19.15
C VAL A 61 1.25 -7.28 -20.19
N PHE A 62 2.08 -6.29 -20.52
CA PHE A 62 1.74 -5.28 -21.52
C PHE A 62 2.95 -4.87 -22.36
N LEU A 63 2.67 -4.53 -23.60
CA LEU A 63 3.62 -3.95 -24.55
C LEU A 63 3.60 -2.42 -24.42
N GLU A 64 4.76 -1.81 -24.26
CA GLU A 64 4.91 -0.35 -24.23
C GLU A 64 4.42 0.29 -25.53
N GLY A 65 3.81 1.47 -25.40
CA GLY A 65 3.61 2.38 -26.51
C GLY A 65 4.91 2.85 -27.15
N ARG A 66 4.86 3.29 -28.40
CA ARG A 66 6.01 3.92 -29.07
C ARG A 66 6.42 5.18 -28.32
N LYS A 67 7.72 5.28 -28.00
CA LYS A 67 8.33 6.50 -27.46
C LYS A 67 8.51 7.47 -28.63
N THR A 68 8.02 8.70 -28.49
CA THR A 68 8.28 9.75 -29.50
C THR A 68 9.75 10.13 -29.39
N ASN A 69 10.58 9.72 -30.35
CA ASN A 69 11.88 10.35 -30.51
C ASN A 69 11.62 11.83 -30.83
N SER A 70 12.32 12.73 -30.14
CA SER A 70 12.19 14.19 -30.24
C SER A 70 12.53 14.79 -31.62
N ALA A 71 12.56 13.97 -32.67
CA ALA A 71 12.87 14.33 -34.05
C ALA A 71 11.65 14.27 -34.99
N ASP A 72 10.57 13.57 -34.66
CA ASP A 72 9.39 13.45 -35.54
C ASP A 72 8.24 14.32 -35.05
N VAL A 73 8.30 15.61 -35.41
CA VAL A 73 7.22 16.59 -35.18
C VAL A 73 6.18 16.57 -36.33
N ASN A 74 6.29 15.64 -37.29
CA ASN A 74 5.49 15.63 -38.51
C ASN A 74 4.71 14.33 -38.77
N ASP A 75 4.34 13.56 -37.74
CA ASP A 75 3.38 12.47 -37.95
C ASP A 75 1.93 13.00 -37.81
N GLU A 76 1.26 13.20 -38.93
CA GLU A 76 -0.18 13.53 -39.03
C GLU A 76 -1.10 12.34 -38.66
N SER A 77 -0.53 11.25 -38.13
CA SER A 77 -1.26 10.14 -37.53
C SER A 77 -1.55 10.47 -36.07
N GLY A 78 -2.73 11.02 -35.77
CA GLY A 78 -3.16 11.45 -34.44
C GLY A 78 -3.34 10.36 -33.37
N ASP A 79 -2.39 9.45 -33.18
CA ASP A 79 -2.44 8.42 -32.16
C ASP A 79 -1.97 8.98 -30.79
N PRO A 80 -2.80 8.95 -29.74
CA PRO A 80 -2.50 9.63 -28.48
C PRO A 80 -1.28 9.07 -27.76
N ARG A 81 -0.48 9.97 -27.18
CA ARG A 81 0.73 9.72 -26.38
C ARG A 81 0.59 8.53 -25.41
N ALA A 82 1.67 7.78 -25.22
CA ALA A 82 1.78 6.78 -24.15
C ALA A 82 1.55 7.42 -22.76
N GLY A 83 0.37 7.18 -22.19
CA GLY A 83 0.06 7.57 -20.82
C GLY A 83 0.75 6.67 -19.77
N PRO A 84 0.67 7.02 -18.48
CA PRO A 84 1.20 6.18 -17.40
C PRO A 84 0.63 4.76 -17.48
N GLY A 85 1.49 3.75 -17.66
CA GLY A 85 1.07 2.35 -17.89
C GLY A 85 1.06 1.90 -19.35
N GLY A 86 1.74 2.62 -20.26
CA GLY A 86 2.06 2.14 -21.61
C GLY A 86 0.91 2.20 -22.64
N LYS A 87 -0.25 2.74 -22.27
CA LYS A 87 -1.53 2.63 -23.00
C LYS A 87 -1.75 3.52 -24.24
N GLY A 88 -0.75 4.25 -24.73
CA GLY A 88 -0.89 5.13 -25.91
C GLY A 88 0.27 4.97 -26.89
N GLY A 89 0.10 5.36 -28.15
CA GLY A 89 1.08 5.13 -29.21
C GLY A 89 1.21 3.65 -29.59
N GLY A 90 0.08 2.94 -29.70
CA GLY A 90 0.03 1.52 -30.08
C GLY A 90 0.35 0.49 -28.99
N GLY A 91 0.47 0.87 -27.71
CA GLY A 91 0.68 -0.07 -26.60
C GLY A 91 -0.54 -0.97 -26.33
N ALA A 92 -0.31 -2.19 -25.84
CA ALA A 92 -1.36 -3.22 -25.73
C ALA A 92 -1.19 -4.10 -24.48
N TRP A 93 -2.31 -4.56 -23.92
CA TRP A 93 -2.30 -5.61 -22.90
C TRP A 93 -2.19 -6.97 -23.56
N LEU A 94 -1.22 -7.76 -23.14
CA LEU A 94 -1.05 -9.14 -23.58
C LEU A 94 -1.70 -10.12 -22.59
N TYR A 95 -1.66 -9.79 -21.29
CA TYR A 95 -2.27 -10.60 -20.24
C TYR A 95 -2.71 -9.74 -19.05
N ILE A 96 -3.84 -10.06 -18.43
CA ILE A 96 -4.29 -9.43 -17.17
C ILE A 96 -4.99 -10.47 -16.30
N SER A 97 -4.65 -10.52 -15.01
CA SER A 97 -5.37 -11.28 -14.00
C SER A 97 -5.48 -10.48 -12.70
N HIS A 98 -6.60 -10.64 -11.99
CA HIS A 98 -6.80 -10.07 -10.64
C HIS A 98 -6.75 -11.14 -9.55
N ALA A 99 -6.29 -12.33 -9.92
CA ALA A 99 -6.06 -13.46 -9.03
C ALA A 99 -4.67 -14.03 -9.27
N SER A 100 -4.18 -14.79 -8.29
CA SER A 100 -2.94 -15.54 -8.40
C SER A 100 -2.96 -16.44 -9.64
N ILE A 101 -1.81 -16.56 -10.28
CA ILE A 101 -1.62 -17.42 -11.44
C ILE A 101 -1.30 -18.81 -10.91
N GLU A 102 -2.12 -19.80 -11.24
CA GLU A 102 -1.78 -21.20 -10.97
C GLU A 102 -0.48 -21.55 -11.70
N THR A 103 0.56 -21.86 -10.92
CA THR A 103 1.80 -22.41 -11.44
C THR A 103 1.58 -23.89 -11.70
N PRO A 104 1.88 -24.40 -12.91
CA PRO A 104 1.78 -25.83 -13.19
C PRO A 104 2.56 -26.64 -12.16
N GLN A 105 2.01 -27.79 -11.76
CA GLN A 105 2.79 -28.76 -10.99
C GLN A 105 3.99 -29.20 -11.85
N ALA A 106 5.11 -29.53 -11.20
CA ALA A 106 6.44 -29.77 -11.77
C ALA A 106 6.55 -30.77 -12.95
N ASN A 107 5.46 -31.38 -13.39
CA ASN A 107 5.40 -32.38 -14.45
C ASN A 107 4.76 -31.89 -15.77
N GLU A 108 4.23 -30.66 -15.83
CA GLU A 108 3.71 -30.08 -17.08
C GLU A 108 4.28 -28.66 -17.24
N PRO A 109 5.31 -28.45 -18.08
CA PRO A 109 5.79 -27.11 -18.39
C PRO A 109 4.74 -26.42 -19.29
N ALA A 110 3.66 -25.92 -18.70
CA ALA A 110 2.84 -24.95 -19.42
C ALA A 110 3.66 -23.66 -19.50
N ALA A 111 4.27 -23.44 -20.65
CA ALA A 111 5.15 -22.30 -20.88
C ALA A 111 4.39 -20.99 -20.58
N LEU A 112 4.78 -20.29 -19.53
CA LEU A 112 4.28 -18.98 -19.15
C LEU A 112 4.47 -18.00 -20.30
N SER A 113 5.54 -18.16 -21.09
CA SER A 113 5.75 -17.45 -22.35
C SER A 113 4.53 -17.52 -23.27
N ALA A 114 3.99 -18.73 -23.53
CA ALA A 114 2.79 -18.91 -24.35
C ALA A 114 1.54 -18.29 -23.70
N ARG A 115 1.39 -18.42 -22.38
CA ARG A 115 0.28 -17.80 -21.63
C ARG A 115 0.30 -16.27 -21.70
N PHE A 116 1.49 -15.68 -21.80
CA PHE A 116 1.69 -14.24 -21.96
C PHE A 116 1.75 -13.79 -23.42
N GLY A 117 1.55 -14.71 -24.39
CA GLY A 117 1.58 -14.39 -25.82
C GLY A 117 2.96 -14.01 -26.33
N LEU A 118 4.01 -14.66 -25.82
CA LEU A 118 5.41 -14.44 -26.15
C LEU A 118 5.99 -15.64 -26.88
N ALA A 119 6.70 -15.39 -27.97
CA ALA A 119 7.47 -16.38 -28.69
C ALA A 119 8.86 -16.53 -28.07
N GLU A 120 9.37 -17.76 -28.01
CA GLU A 120 10.76 -18.01 -27.61
C GLU A 120 11.70 -17.37 -28.64
N SER A 121 12.81 -16.80 -28.14
CA SER A 121 13.84 -16.26 -29.00
C SER A 121 14.49 -17.39 -29.78
N THR A 122 14.29 -17.41 -31.10
CA THR A 122 15.07 -18.28 -31.97
C THR A 122 16.52 -17.80 -31.93
N SER A 123 17.48 -18.73 -31.92
CA SER A 123 18.93 -18.53 -31.74
C SER A 123 19.63 -17.60 -32.76
N HIS A 124 18.87 -16.89 -33.60
CA HIS A 124 19.33 -15.97 -34.63
C HIS A 124 19.41 -14.49 -34.19
N ASP A 125 18.79 -14.09 -33.07
CA ASP A 125 18.86 -12.70 -32.56
C ASP A 125 20.02 -12.53 -31.57
N SER A 126 21.25 -12.46 -32.08
CA SER A 126 22.46 -12.29 -31.27
C SER A 126 22.68 -10.86 -30.76
N LYS A 127 21.79 -9.91 -31.07
CA LYS A 127 21.88 -8.51 -30.63
C LYS A 127 20.78 -8.20 -29.63
N ALA A 128 21.18 -7.60 -28.51
CA ALA A 128 20.24 -7.04 -27.55
C ALA A 128 19.39 -5.94 -28.21
N PRO A 129 18.08 -5.86 -27.88
CA PRO A 129 17.22 -4.80 -28.39
C PRO A 129 17.76 -3.41 -28.01
N GLY A 130 17.63 -2.45 -28.93
CA GLY A 130 18.04 -1.06 -28.68
C GLY A 130 17.13 -0.38 -27.65
N VAL A 131 17.57 0.77 -27.11
CA VAL A 131 16.81 1.55 -26.12
C VAL A 131 15.44 2.02 -26.65
N ASP A 132 15.35 2.24 -27.95
CA ASP A 132 14.13 2.69 -28.64
C ASP A 132 13.15 1.55 -28.96
N SER A 133 13.52 0.30 -28.65
CA SER A 133 12.64 -0.86 -28.82
C SER A 133 11.42 -0.75 -27.90
N ARG A 134 10.34 -1.39 -28.32
CA ARG A 134 9.12 -1.48 -27.52
C ARG A 134 9.24 -2.68 -26.59
N TYR A 135 9.33 -2.43 -25.29
CA TYR A 135 9.50 -3.48 -24.31
C TYR A 135 8.17 -4.04 -23.83
N ILE A 136 8.21 -5.29 -23.38
CA ILE A 136 7.09 -6.00 -22.79
C ILE A 136 7.38 -6.16 -21.30
N HIS A 137 6.43 -5.72 -20.50
CA HIS A 137 6.56 -5.62 -19.05
C HIS A 137 5.64 -6.60 -18.36
N LEU A 138 6.16 -7.31 -17.37
CA LEU A 138 5.36 -8.01 -16.37
C LEU A 138 5.31 -7.16 -15.11
N LYS A 139 4.09 -6.76 -14.74
CA LYS A 139 3.84 -5.85 -13.64
C LYS A 139 2.85 -6.44 -12.64
N PHE A 140 3.14 -6.28 -11.36
CA PHE A 140 2.16 -6.50 -10.29
C PHE A 140 1.81 -5.17 -9.64
N GLU A 141 0.52 -4.91 -9.46
CA GLU A 141 -0.02 -3.75 -8.77
C GLU A 141 -0.96 -4.21 -7.65
N PRO A 142 -0.77 -3.78 -6.40
CA PRO A 142 -1.64 -4.16 -5.28
C PRO A 142 -2.97 -3.40 -5.31
N MET A 143 -3.83 -3.63 -4.32
CA MET A 143 -5.12 -2.96 -4.23
C MET A 143 -4.98 -1.43 -4.23
N ILE A 144 -5.87 -0.77 -4.97
CA ILE A 144 -6.16 0.65 -4.87
C ILE A 144 -7.65 0.86 -4.69
N LEU A 145 -8.03 1.76 -3.78
CA LEU A 145 -9.42 2.08 -3.48
C LEU A 145 -9.56 3.58 -3.23
N HIS A 146 -10.52 4.21 -3.89
CA HIS A 146 -10.86 5.61 -3.65
C HIS A 146 -12.17 5.70 -2.88
N ILE A 147 -12.14 6.41 -1.76
CA ILE A 147 -13.27 6.60 -0.86
C ILE A 147 -13.55 8.09 -0.75
N LEU A 148 -14.72 8.52 -1.21
CA LEU A 148 -15.23 9.85 -0.95
C LEU A 148 -15.84 9.89 0.47
N THR A 149 -15.51 10.93 1.21
CA THR A 149 -15.91 11.09 2.62
C THR A 149 -16.77 12.33 2.81
N ALA A 150 -17.69 12.27 3.77
CA ALA A 150 -18.60 13.39 4.07
C ALA A 150 -17.95 14.52 4.87
N SER A 151 -16.81 14.26 5.51
CA SER A 151 -16.13 15.20 6.40
C SER A 151 -14.65 14.86 6.54
N ILE A 152 -13.87 15.83 7.02
CA ILE A 152 -12.46 15.62 7.39
C ILE A 152 -12.32 14.54 8.46
N THR A 153 -13.24 14.47 9.43
CA THR A 153 -13.24 13.45 10.48
C THR A 153 -13.37 12.04 9.89
N ASN A 154 -14.30 11.85 8.94
CA ASN A 154 -14.45 10.56 8.26
C ASN A 154 -13.21 10.21 7.44
N ALA A 155 -12.59 11.20 6.79
CA ALA A 155 -11.33 11.02 6.06
C ALA A 155 -10.19 10.59 6.98
N GLN A 156 -10.07 11.20 8.17
CA GLN A 156 -9.06 10.87 9.16
C GLN A 156 -9.23 9.45 9.70
N LEU A 157 -10.47 9.01 9.98
CA LEU A 157 -10.74 7.64 10.41
C LEU A 157 -10.33 6.63 9.34
N ALA A 158 -10.76 6.85 8.09
CA ALA A 158 -10.43 5.97 6.98
C ALA A 158 -8.91 5.91 6.71
N LEU A 159 -8.24 7.06 6.74
CA LEU A 159 -6.79 7.13 6.56
C LEU A 159 -6.02 6.45 7.70
N THR A 160 -6.46 6.63 8.95
CA THR A 160 -5.85 5.96 10.11
C THR A 160 -5.99 4.44 10.03
N ALA A 161 -7.17 3.95 9.65
CA ALA A 161 -7.40 2.53 9.38
C ALA A 161 -6.48 2.00 8.27
N ALA A 162 -6.31 2.75 7.17
CA ALA A 162 -5.43 2.37 6.07
C ALA A 162 -3.96 2.28 6.50
N LEU A 163 -3.45 3.32 7.16
CA LEU A 163 -2.05 3.38 7.60
C LEU A 163 -1.72 2.28 8.63
N SER A 164 -2.61 2.04 9.60
CA SER A 164 -2.45 0.96 10.58
C SER A 164 -2.51 -0.44 9.96
N ALA A 165 -3.23 -0.61 8.84
CA ALA A 165 -3.26 -1.85 8.08
C ALA A 165 -2.02 -2.08 7.18
N GLY A 166 -1.08 -1.12 7.12
CA GLY A 166 0.14 -1.20 6.33
C GLY A 166 0.02 -0.66 4.90
N LEU A 167 -1.04 0.09 4.60
CA LEU A 167 -1.26 0.77 3.31
C LEU A 167 -0.61 2.16 3.38
N ARG A 168 0.72 2.18 3.50
CA ARG A 168 1.52 3.36 3.93
C ARG A 168 1.49 4.53 2.95
N GLU A 169 1.23 4.28 1.69
CA GLU A 169 1.18 5.29 0.64
C GLU A 169 -0.21 5.95 0.53
N SER A 170 -1.15 5.58 1.41
CA SER A 170 -2.49 6.16 1.44
C SER A 170 -2.46 7.66 1.75
N GLY A 171 -3.39 8.41 1.18
CA GLY A 171 -3.46 9.86 1.35
C GLY A 171 -4.85 10.44 1.09
N ALA A 172 -5.05 11.69 1.44
CA ALA A 172 -6.31 12.40 1.22
C ALA A 172 -6.11 13.65 0.35
N VAL A 173 -7.03 13.90 -0.57
CA VAL A 173 -7.09 15.09 -1.43
C VAL A 173 -8.42 15.81 -1.24
N GLY A 174 -8.50 17.09 -1.61
CA GLY A 174 -9.74 17.87 -1.45
C GLY A 174 -10.02 18.28 -0.01
N LEU A 175 -8.98 18.54 0.79
CA LEU A 175 -9.08 18.99 2.19
C LEU A 175 -9.43 20.48 2.33
N GLY A 176 -9.29 21.26 1.27
CA GLY A 176 -9.61 22.69 1.28
C GLY A 176 -11.11 22.95 1.32
N ALA A 177 -11.51 24.07 1.95
CA ALA A 177 -12.90 24.51 1.93
C ALA A 177 -13.39 24.66 0.49
N ALA A 178 -14.45 23.94 0.11
CA ALA A 178 -15.10 24.22 -1.15
C ALA A 178 -15.66 25.66 -1.12
N LYS A 179 -15.96 26.24 -2.30
CA LYS A 179 -16.57 27.58 -2.45
C LYS A 179 -17.88 27.77 -1.65
N ASN A 180 -18.41 26.69 -1.06
CA ASN A 180 -19.70 26.59 -0.40
C ASN A 180 -19.56 26.21 1.09
N GLY A 181 -18.34 26.12 1.64
CA GLY A 181 -18.08 25.82 3.06
C GLY A 181 -18.05 24.33 3.45
N GLU A 182 -18.60 23.43 2.62
CA GLU A 182 -18.53 21.97 2.85
C GLU A 182 -17.24 21.36 2.30
N THR A 183 -16.64 20.41 3.04
CA THR A 183 -15.48 19.63 2.59
C THR A 183 -15.91 18.17 2.40
N SER A 184 -15.65 17.62 1.22
CA SER A 184 -15.82 16.19 0.96
C SER A 184 -14.51 15.60 0.46
N PRO A 185 -13.55 15.34 1.37
CA PRO A 185 -12.24 14.82 0.99
C PRO A 185 -12.36 13.45 0.33
N MET A 186 -11.43 13.18 -0.58
CA MET A 186 -11.27 11.87 -1.19
C MET A 186 -10.02 11.21 -0.60
N VAL A 187 -10.21 10.04 -0.01
CA VAL A 187 -9.13 9.20 0.53
C VAL A 187 -8.75 8.17 -0.52
N ALA A 188 -7.49 8.18 -0.93
CA ALA A 188 -6.87 7.14 -1.74
C ALA A 188 -6.18 6.15 -0.82
N VAL A 189 -6.71 4.92 -0.76
CA VAL A 189 -6.17 3.80 0.01
C VAL A 189 -5.34 2.94 -0.95
N ARG A 190 -4.02 2.87 -0.72
CA ARG A 190 -3.09 2.23 -1.66
C ARG A 190 -1.83 1.70 -0.99
N SER A 191 -1.18 0.74 -1.67
CA SER A 191 0.10 0.17 -1.23
C SER A 191 1.17 0.12 -2.32
N THR A 192 1.35 1.23 -3.05
CA THR A 192 2.14 1.25 -4.30
C THR A 192 3.59 0.83 -4.14
N GLY A 193 4.22 0.97 -2.97
CA GLY A 193 5.59 0.50 -2.72
C GLY A 193 5.76 -1.03 -2.77
N TYR A 194 4.67 -1.77 -2.87
CA TYR A 194 4.66 -3.23 -3.00
C TYR A 194 4.37 -3.71 -4.43
N SER A 195 4.38 -2.79 -5.40
CA SER A 195 4.34 -3.11 -6.83
C SER A 195 5.71 -3.55 -7.35
N PHE A 196 5.75 -4.26 -8.48
CA PHE A 196 6.97 -4.42 -9.26
C PHE A 196 6.65 -4.30 -10.74
N ASP A 197 7.67 -3.97 -11.50
CA ASP A 197 7.64 -3.83 -12.95
C ASP A 197 8.97 -4.40 -13.49
N SER A 198 8.89 -5.39 -14.37
CA SER A 198 10.08 -6.02 -14.97
C SER A 198 9.90 -6.23 -16.46
N ILE A 199 10.97 -5.97 -17.21
CA ILE A 199 11.04 -6.25 -18.64
C ILE A 199 11.23 -7.75 -18.85
N ILE A 200 10.34 -8.37 -19.61
CA ILE A 200 10.38 -9.80 -19.91
C ILE A 200 10.56 -10.10 -21.41
N GLY A 201 10.37 -9.10 -22.26
CA GLY A 201 10.43 -9.27 -23.71
C GLY A 201 10.44 -7.95 -24.44
N TYR A 202 10.39 -8.02 -25.76
CA TYR A 202 10.29 -6.86 -26.64
C TYR A 202 9.53 -7.24 -27.91
N GLN A 203 9.06 -6.25 -28.65
CA GLN A 203 8.49 -6.47 -29.98
C GLN A 203 9.59 -6.30 -31.04
N ASN A 204 9.79 -7.31 -31.89
CA ASN A 204 10.76 -7.27 -32.99
C ASN A 204 10.27 -6.41 -34.17
N GLU A 205 11.11 -6.21 -35.18
CA GLU A 205 10.78 -5.43 -36.39
C GLU A 205 9.63 -6.04 -37.21
N HIS A 206 9.39 -7.34 -37.06
CA HIS A 206 8.28 -8.07 -37.69
C HIS A 206 6.96 -7.98 -36.91
N GLY A 207 6.96 -7.30 -35.76
CA GLY A 207 5.78 -7.14 -34.91
C GLY A 207 5.52 -8.30 -33.96
N GLU A 208 6.43 -9.27 -33.88
CA GLU A 208 6.31 -10.43 -33.00
C GLU A 208 6.82 -10.10 -31.59
N ASN A 209 6.12 -10.61 -30.57
CA ASN A 209 6.51 -10.44 -29.18
C ASN A 209 7.53 -11.51 -28.81
N VAL A 210 8.80 -11.12 -28.69
CA VAL A 210 9.92 -12.01 -28.42
C VAL A 210 10.28 -11.97 -26.94
N LEU A 211 10.42 -13.15 -26.34
CA LEU A 211 10.85 -13.32 -24.97
C LEU A 211 12.36 -12.99 -24.82
N LEU A 212 12.70 -12.15 -23.85
CA LEU A 212 14.08 -11.75 -23.56
C LEU A 212 14.70 -12.55 -22.41
N VAL A 213 13.85 -13.10 -21.54
CA VAL A 213 14.24 -13.82 -20.32
C VAL A 213 14.00 -15.32 -20.47
N ASP A 214 14.62 -16.14 -19.61
CA ASP A 214 14.30 -17.56 -19.59
C ASP A 214 12.97 -17.84 -18.84
N GLU A 215 12.45 -19.05 -19.03
CA GLU A 215 11.22 -19.49 -18.39
C GLU A 215 11.33 -19.50 -16.85
N ARG A 216 12.51 -19.83 -16.31
CA ARG A 216 12.76 -19.84 -14.85
C ARG A 216 12.63 -18.46 -14.22
N TYR A 217 13.03 -17.43 -14.96
CA TYR A 217 12.87 -16.04 -14.55
C TYR A 217 11.39 -15.66 -14.52
N LEU A 218 10.60 -16.06 -15.53
CA LEU A 218 9.15 -15.87 -15.51
C LEU A 218 8.48 -16.58 -14.34
N GLU A 219 8.84 -17.83 -14.07
CA GLU A 219 8.36 -18.60 -12.91
C GLU A 219 8.63 -17.86 -11.60
N THR A 220 9.84 -17.29 -11.46
CA THR A 220 10.22 -16.51 -10.28
C THR A 220 9.37 -15.24 -10.13
N LEU A 221 9.15 -14.50 -11.22
CA LEU A 221 8.30 -13.31 -11.20
C LEU A 221 6.85 -13.64 -10.87
N VAL A 222 6.32 -14.73 -11.42
CA VAL A 222 4.95 -15.21 -11.14
C VAL A 222 4.82 -15.67 -9.69
N ALA A 223 5.78 -16.42 -9.17
CA ALA A 223 5.81 -16.82 -7.77
C ALA A 223 5.84 -15.60 -6.84
N LEU A 224 6.66 -14.59 -7.16
CA LEU A 224 6.70 -13.33 -6.42
C LEU A 224 5.37 -12.59 -6.49
N ALA A 225 4.72 -12.53 -7.65
CA ALA A 225 3.39 -11.92 -7.79
C ALA A 225 2.33 -12.67 -6.96
N ASN A 226 2.38 -14.00 -6.93
CA ASN A 226 1.48 -14.82 -6.13
C ASN A 226 1.67 -14.59 -4.62
N ASP A 227 2.92 -14.51 -4.13
CA ASP A 227 3.19 -14.12 -2.75
C ASP A 227 2.66 -12.70 -2.46
N ARG A 228 2.80 -11.79 -3.43
CA ARG A 228 2.26 -10.44 -3.32
C ARG A 228 0.75 -10.39 -3.26
N PHE A 229 0.04 -11.26 -3.99
CA PHE A 229 -1.41 -11.41 -3.87
C PHE A 229 -1.81 -11.84 -2.46
N ARG A 230 -1.09 -12.79 -1.84
CA ARG A 230 -1.34 -13.24 -0.47
C ARG A 230 -1.18 -12.09 0.54
N ILE A 231 -0.05 -11.38 0.49
CA ILE A 231 0.21 -10.24 1.40
C ILE A 231 -0.79 -9.10 1.16
N ASN A 232 -1.18 -8.86 -0.09
CA ASN A 232 -2.22 -7.89 -0.43
C ASN A 232 -3.57 -8.29 0.21
N ALA A 233 -3.99 -9.55 0.11
CA ALA A 233 -5.20 -10.04 0.77
C ALA A 233 -5.17 -9.87 2.30
N GLU A 234 -4.04 -10.15 2.94
CA GLU A 234 -3.86 -9.92 4.39
C GLU A 234 -3.96 -8.43 4.77
N ARG A 235 -3.41 -7.52 3.95
CA ARG A 235 -3.53 -6.07 4.16
C ARG A 235 -4.97 -5.60 3.98
N ILE A 236 -5.67 -6.10 2.96
CA ILE A 236 -7.09 -5.82 2.71
C ILE A 236 -7.93 -6.25 3.91
N ALA A 237 -7.71 -7.47 4.43
CA ALA A 237 -8.44 -7.98 5.58
C ALA A 237 -8.19 -7.14 6.85
N ARG A 238 -6.93 -6.75 7.11
CA ARG A 238 -6.59 -5.86 8.23
C ARG A 238 -7.23 -4.48 8.09
N PHE A 239 -7.20 -3.91 6.89
CA PHE A 239 -7.85 -2.62 6.60
C PHE A 239 -9.35 -2.69 6.81
N ARG A 240 -10.01 -3.71 6.25
CA ARG A 240 -11.43 -3.98 6.44
C ARG A 240 -11.78 -3.98 7.93
N LYS A 241 -11.07 -4.80 8.72
CA LYS A 241 -11.30 -4.89 10.17
C LYS A 241 -11.13 -3.54 10.86
N ALA A 242 -9.99 -2.87 10.65
CA ALA A 242 -9.68 -1.59 11.29
C ALA A 242 -10.70 -0.49 10.94
N LEU A 243 -11.16 -0.46 9.68
CA LEU A 243 -12.17 0.49 9.22
C LEU A 243 -13.53 0.20 9.86
N MET A 244 -13.97 -1.05 9.87
CA MET A 244 -15.24 -1.41 10.51
C MET A 244 -15.21 -1.11 12.01
N ASP A 245 -14.09 -1.38 12.69
CA ASP A 245 -13.93 -1.05 14.11
C ASP A 245 -13.97 0.47 14.36
N ALA A 246 -13.36 1.27 13.47
CA ALA A 246 -13.36 2.74 13.58
C ALA A 246 -14.75 3.38 13.36
N PHE A 247 -15.64 2.71 12.61
CA PHE A 247 -16.98 3.20 12.28
C PHE A 247 -18.10 2.45 13.01
N ARG A 248 -17.78 1.51 13.89
CA ARG A 248 -18.77 0.93 14.81
C ARG A 248 -19.36 2.06 15.66
N PRO A 249 -20.69 2.15 15.78
CA PRO A 249 -21.29 2.97 16.83
C PRO A 249 -20.66 2.51 18.14
N CYS A 250 -20.06 3.43 18.88
CA CYS A 250 -19.65 3.13 20.25
C CYS A 250 -20.92 2.69 20.95
N ALA A 251 -21.09 1.37 21.13
CA ALA A 251 -22.06 0.87 22.08
C ALA A 251 -21.77 1.67 23.34
N VAL A 252 -22.81 2.26 23.93
CA VAL A 252 -22.72 2.97 25.20
C VAL A 252 -22.26 1.95 26.24
N VAL A 253 -20.97 1.65 26.27
CA VAL A 253 -20.28 1.07 27.39
C VAL A 253 -20.08 2.26 28.28
N GLY A 254 -20.97 2.37 29.27
CA GLY A 254 -20.77 3.26 30.39
C GLY A 254 -19.32 3.15 30.85
N GLY A 255 -18.63 4.29 30.85
CA GLY A 255 -17.37 4.48 31.56
C GLY A 255 -16.32 3.38 31.39
N SER A 256 -15.79 3.17 30.19
CA SER A 256 -14.40 2.72 30.11
C SER A 256 -13.51 3.95 29.95
N LYS A 257 -13.31 4.66 31.07
CA LYS A 257 -12.02 5.33 31.29
C LYS A 257 -10.95 4.29 30.95
N ASN A 258 -9.90 4.69 30.24
CA ASN A 258 -8.64 3.97 30.31
C ASN A 258 -8.27 3.86 31.80
N LEU A 259 -8.61 2.72 32.42
CA LEU A 259 -8.09 2.26 33.70
C LEU A 259 -6.64 1.83 33.42
N ASP A 260 -5.76 2.81 33.17
CA ASP A 260 -4.41 2.87 33.73
C ASP A 260 -3.58 4.09 33.30
N TRP A 261 -4.21 5.18 32.85
CA TRP A 261 -3.47 6.44 32.77
C TRP A 261 -3.53 7.12 34.13
N GLU A 262 -2.57 6.80 35.02
CA GLU A 262 -2.34 7.61 36.22
C GLU A 262 -2.18 9.07 35.77
N ASP A 263 -2.96 9.96 36.38
CA ASP A 263 -2.86 11.40 36.14
C ASP A 263 -1.41 11.85 36.34
N ALA A 264 -0.91 12.77 35.52
CA ALA A 264 0.53 13.08 35.48
C ALA A 264 1.08 13.51 36.85
N GLU A 265 0.25 14.18 37.65
CA GLU A 265 0.57 14.59 39.02
C GLU A 265 0.55 13.41 40.02
N VAL A 266 -0.36 12.44 39.87
CA VAL A 266 -0.40 11.23 40.70
C VAL A 266 0.86 10.38 40.47
N ARG A 267 1.29 10.25 39.21
CA ARG A 267 2.54 9.56 38.84
C ARG A 267 3.78 10.24 39.42
N LYS A 268 3.79 11.58 39.44
CA LYS A 268 4.90 12.38 40.00
C LYS A 268 4.97 12.28 41.52
N GLN A 269 3.82 12.28 42.19
CA GLN A 269 3.71 12.10 43.63
C GLN A 269 4.21 10.71 44.05
N ARG A 270 3.75 9.65 43.36
CA ARG A 270 4.19 8.27 43.61
C ARG A 270 5.70 8.10 43.44
N LYS A 271 6.29 8.63 42.36
CA LYS A 271 7.75 8.59 42.15
C LYS A 271 8.55 9.34 43.23
N ARG A 272 8.01 10.45 43.78
CA ARG A 272 8.65 11.16 44.89
C ARG A 272 8.59 10.35 46.19
N GLU A 273 7.46 9.73 46.48
CA GLU A 273 7.26 8.94 47.70
C GLU A 273 8.07 7.64 47.67
N GLU A 274 8.10 6.92 46.53
CA GLU A 274 8.96 5.76 46.32
C GLU A 274 10.45 6.12 46.41
N GLY A 275 10.86 7.26 45.86
CA GLY A 275 12.22 7.78 45.95
C GLY A 275 12.64 8.11 47.39
N LEU A 276 11.75 8.75 48.15
CA LEU A 276 11.99 9.09 49.55
C LEU A 276 12.04 7.84 50.44
N ALA A 277 11.21 6.83 50.16
CA ALA A 277 11.20 5.55 50.86
C ALA A 277 12.49 4.76 50.61
N ARG A 278 12.98 4.73 49.36
CA ARG A 278 14.26 4.09 49.02
C ARG A 278 15.45 4.79 49.69
N GLN A 279 15.43 6.12 49.78
CA GLN A 279 16.47 6.87 50.48
C GLN A 279 16.48 6.60 51.99
N LYS A 280 15.30 6.49 52.61
CA LYS A 280 15.18 6.12 54.03
C LYS A 280 15.64 4.68 54.30
N ALA A 281 15.32 3.73 53.42
CA ALA A 281 15.79 2.34 53.55
C ALA A 281 17.33 2.26 53.48
N LEU A 282 17.96 2.99 52.56
CA LEU A 282 19.42 3.06 52.44
C LEU A 282 20.10 3.76 53.63
N GLN A 283 19.41 4.68 54.32
CA GLN A 283 19.91 5.29 55.56
C GLN A 283 19.78 4.38 56.79
N VAL A 284 18.82 3.46 56.78
CA VAL A 284 18.61 2.47 57.86
C VAL A 284 19.59 1.30 57.72
N GLU A 285 20.00 0.97 56.49
CA GLU A 285 21.00 -0.08 56.20
C GLU A 285 22.46 0.36 56.36
N GLN A 286 22.76 1.64 56.67
CA GLN A 286 24.09 2.03 57.10
C GLN A 286 24.28 1.68 58.59
N PRO A 287 25.13 0.70 58.95
CA PRO A 287 25.46 0.47 60.34
C PRO A 287 26.28 1.66 60.84
N ARG A 288 25.93 2.18 62.01
CA ARG A 288 26.84 3.00 62.82
C ARG A 288 28.09 2.16 63.15
N SER A 289 29.15 2.32 62.37
CA SER A 289 30.50 1.96 62.81
C SER A 289 31.19 3.21 63.35
N ASP A 290 30.86 3.57 64.58
CA ASP A 290 31.77 4.34 65.44
C ASP A 290 32.65 3.33 66.18
N SER A 291 33.95 3.31 65.87
CA SER A 291 35.00 3.72 66.81
C SER A 291 36.38 3.15 66.45
N SER A 292 37.31 4.07 66.14
CA SER A 292 38.71 4.11 66.60
C SER A 292 39.62 2.89 66.43
N VAL A 293 40.66 3.02 65.59
CA VAL A 293 42.08 2.97 66.02
C VAL A 293 42.90 3.93 65.16
N GLN A 294 43.72 4.75 65.83
CA GLN A 294 44.63 5.77 65.31
C GLN A 294 45.87 5.21 64.58
N ALA A 295 46.35 5.99 63.61
CA ALA A 295 47.73 6.36 63.25
C ALA A 295 48.86 5.30 63.40
N ASP A 296 49.80 5.12 62.46
CA ASP A 296 50.63 6.19 61.92
C ASP A 296 51.51 5.73 60.74
N GLN A 297 51.92 6.72 59.94
CA GLN A 297 53.14 6.87 59.12
C GLN A 297 53.37 6.18 57.74
N LEU A 298 53.34 7.07 56.73
CA LEU A 298 54.37 7.38 55.71
C LEU A 298 54.61 6.44 54.51
N GLY A 299 54.33 6.96 53.31
CA GLY A 299 54.85 6.52 52.03
C GLY A 299 54.33 7.39 50.89
N GLU A 300 55.20 8.20 50.30
CA GLU A 300 54.94 9.24 49.29
C GLU A 300 54.44 8.73 47.92
N CYS A 301 54.00 9.70 47.11
CA CYS A 301 54.14 9.82 45.65
C CYS A 301 52.92 9.59 44.74
N SER A 302 52.40 10.75 44.32
CA SER A 302 52.12 11.19 42.94
C SER A 302 51.00 10.55 42.11
N VAL A 303 50.03 11.42 41.83
CA VAL A 303 49.34 11.60 40.54
C VAL A 303 50.26 11.32 39.35
N ASP A 304 49.90 10.33 38.53
CA ASP A 304 49.63 10.46 37.10
C ASP A 304 49.25 9.10 36.50
N ASP A 305 48.53 9.14 35.37
CA ASP A 305 48.03 8.03 34.55
C ASP A 305 46.81 7.25 35.06
N LEU A 306 45.63 7.64 34.53
CA LEU A 306 44.81 6.70 33.75
C LEU A 306 43.72 7.46 32.95
N PHE A 307 44.17 8.33 32.03
CA PHE A 307 43.41 8.62 30.81
C PHE A 307 44.31 8.26 29.62
N GLN A 308 44.27 6.98 29.25
CA GLN A 308 44.32 6.48 27.88
C GLN A 308 43.37 5.30 27.75
#